data_AF-A0A0F9V8T5-F1
#
_entry.id   AF-A0A0F9V8T5-F1
#
_cell.length_a   1.000
_cell.length_b   1.000
_cell.length_c   1.000
_cell.angle_alpha   90.00
_cell.angle_beta   90.00
_cell.angle_gamma   90.00
#
_symmetry.space_group_name_H-M   'P 1'
#
loop_
_entity.id
_entity.type
_entity.pdbx_description
1 polymer ?
#
loop_
_entity_poly.entity_id
_entity_poly.type
_entity_poly.pdbx_seq_one_letter_code
_entity_poly.pdbx_strand_id
1 'polypeptide(L)'
;MKKSALTRTQQQVMLWISQGWSARVSSGSAVEINGKRVCTVSTMEVLERKGLVERESRAPYWVATTEGRKLSPGYAPAETD
;
A
#
# COMPACT_ATOMS: atom_id res chain seq x y z
N MET A 1 -13.53 3.80 16.95
CA MET A 1 -12.45 4.53 16.24
C MET A 1 -13.03 5.12 14.96
N LYS A 2 -12.90 6.44 14.71
CA LYS A 2 -13.34 7.04 13.45
C LYS A 2 -12.53 6.39 12.32
N LYS A 3 -13.16 5.62 11.43
CA LYS A 3 -12.53 5.17 10.17
C LYS A 3 -12.10 6.43 9.42
N SER A 4 -10.83 6.83 9.53
CA SER A 4 -10.32 7.94 8.74
C SER A 4 -10.43 7.52 7.28
N ALA A 5 -11.38 8.12 6.55
CA ALA A 5 -11.50 7.90 5.12
C ALA A 5 -10.15 8.21 4.48
N LEU A 6 -9.60 7.23 3.76
CA LEU A 6 -8.37 7.42 3.00
C LEU A 6 -8.58 8.56 2.00
N THR A 7 -7.56 9.40 1.80
CA THR A 7 -7.60 10.41 0.73
C THR A 7 -7.64 9.73 -0.64
N ARG A 8 -8.04 10.45 -1.69
CA ARG A 8 -8.10 9.89 -3.06
C ARG A 8 -6.78 9.25 -3.49
N THR A 9 -5.64 9.89 -3.19
CA THR A 9 -4.31 9.34 -3.50
C THR A 9 -4.03 8.07 -2.70
N GLN A 10 -4.38 8.04 -1.41
CA GLN A 10 -4.23 6.86 -0.56
C GLN A 10 -5.11 5.70 -1.05
N GLN A 11 -6.36 5.96 -1.43
CA GLN A 11 -7.26 4.97 -2.02
C GLN A 11 -6.68 4.40 -3.31
N GLN A 12 -6.14 5.25 -4.18
CA GLN A 12 -5.53 4.81 -5.44
C GLN A 12 -4.33 3.90 -5.18
N VAL A 13 -3.45 4.24 -4.23
CA VAL A 13 -2.31 3.39 -3.85
C VAL A 13 -2.80 2.05 -3.28
N MET A 14 -3.74 2.09 -2.35
CA MET A 14 -4.29 0.88 -1.73
C MET A 14 -4.99 -0.02 -2.74
N LEU A 15 -5.62 0.53 -3.77
CA LEU A 15 -6.22 -0.27 -4.85
C LEU A 15 -5.19 -1.23 -5.46
N TRP A 16 -3.99 -0.75 -5.78
CA TRP A 16 -2.94 -1.60 -6.35
C TRP A 16 -2.29 -2.50 -5.29
N ILE A 17 -1.82 -1.92 -4.19
CA ILE A 17 -1.04 -2.65 -3.19
C ILE A 17 -1.86 -3.75 -2.48
N SER A 18 -3.16 -3.54 -2.26
CA SER A 18 -4.04 -4.55 -1.64
C SER A 18 -4.23 -5.80 -2.53
N GLN A 19 -4.00 -5.69 -3.84
CA GLN A 19 -4.03 -6.80 -4.79
C GLN A 19 -2.69 -7.54 -4.87
N GLY A 20 -1.72 -7.23 -4.00
CA GLY A 20 -0.40 -7.89 -3.98
C GLY A 20 0.66 -7.21 -4.85
N TRP A 21 0.34 -6.07 -5.47
CA TRP A 21 1.37 -5.25 -6.09
C TRP A 21 2.24 -4.61 -5.02
N SER A 22 3.46 -4.26 -5.40
CA SER A 22 4.41 -3.64 -4.49
C SER A 22 4.82 -2.27 -5.01
N ALA A 23 5.08 -1.37 -4.06
CA ALA A 23 5.54 -0.01 -4.35
C ALA A 23 7.03 0.12 -4.11
N ARG A 24 7.72 0.85 -4.99
CA ARG A 24 9.13 1.18 -4.85
C ARG A 24 9.37 2.67 -5.02
N VAL A 25 10.43 3.18 -4.41
CA VAL A 25 10.94 4.51 -4.72
C VAL A 25 11.61 4.47 -6.09
N SER A 26 11.23 5.36 -7.00
CA SER A 26 11.84 5.45 -8.34
C SER A 26 12.91 6.52 -8.43
N SER A 27 12.63 7.72 -7.92
CA SER A 27 13.59 8.84 -7.87
C SER A 27 13.19 9.84 -6.78
N GLY A 28 14.14 10.28 -5.96
CA GLY A 28 13.86 11.21 -4.86
C GLY A 28 12.76 10.68 -3.94
N SER A 29 11.65 11.40 -3.85
CA SER A 29 10.47 11.01 -3.04
C SER A 29 9.36 10.33 -3.84
N ALA A 30 9.55 10.10 -5.15
CA ALA A 30 8.55 9.51 -6.02
C ALA A 30 8.39 8.01 -5.76
N VAL A 31 7.15 7.57 -5.58
CA VAL A 31 6.80 6.16 -5.43
C VAL A 31 6.03 5.69 -6.65
N GLU A 32 6.45 4.54 -7.17
CA GLU A 32 5.89 3.90 -8.34
C GLU A 32 5.41 2.49 -8.04
N ILE A 33 4.35 2.11 -8.75
CA ILE A 33 3.87 0.73 -8.86
C ILE A 33 3.87 0.40 -10.35
N ASN A 34 4.53 -0.69 -10.73
CA ASN A 34 4.65 -1.13 -12.12
C ASN A 34 5.19 -0.03 -13.07
N GLY A 35 6.18 0.75 -12.62
CA GLY A 35 6.79 1.84 -13.41
C GLY A 35 5.92 3.10 -13.58
N LYS A 36 4.73 3.16 -12.98
CA LYS A 36 3.87 4.34 -12.98
C LYS A 36 3.95 5.05 -11.64
N ARG A 37 4.19 6.37 -11.65
CA ARG A 37 4.17 7.20 -10.45
C ARG A 37 2.76 7.26 -9.87
N VAL A 38 2.62 6.85 -8.61
CA VAL A 38 1.33 6.76 -7.92
C VAL A 38 1.24 7.72 -6.73
N CYS A 39 2.35 7.92 -6.00
CA CYS A 39 2.36 8.77 -4.81
C CYS A 39 3.79 9.19 -4.43
N THR A 40 3.96 9.62 -3.18
CA THR A 40 5.24 9.98 -2.57
C THR A 40 5.55 9.08 -1.38
N VAL A 41 6.82 9.05 -0.98
CA VAL A 41 7.27 8.36 0.26
C VAL A 41 6.46 8.81 1.47
N SER A 42 6.21 10.11 1.63
CA SER A 42 5.39 10.63 2.73
C SER A 42 3.96 10.09 2.75
N THR A 43 3.39 9.79 1.57
CA THR A 43 2.07 9.14 1.48
C THR A 43 2.16 7.70 1.99
N MET A 44 3.22 6.97 1.64
CA MET A 44 3.46 5.61 2.11
C MET A 44 3.69 5.54 3.61
N GLU A 45 4.48 6.47 4.18
CA GLU A 45 4.70 6.57 5.64
C GLU A 45 3.41 6.85 6.42
N VAL A 46 2.45 7.57 5.83
CA VAL A 46 1.12 7.76 6.43
C VAL A 46 0.31 6.46 6.40
N LEU A 47 0.36 5.69 5.31
CA LEU A 47 -0.29 4.39 5.21
C LEU A 47 0.34 3.36 6.15
N GLU A 48 1.65 3.43 6.34
CA GLU A 48 2.41 2.59 7.26
C GLU A 48 2.02 2.87 8.71
N ARG A 49 1.95 4.15 9.11
CA ARG A 49 1.42 4.55 10.42
C ARG A 49 -0.04 4.18 10.65
N LYS A 50 -0.80 3.93 9.58
CA LYS A 50 -2.18 3.42 9.63
C LYS A 50 -2.23 1.89 9.70
N GLY A 51 -1.09 1.20 9.63
CA GLY A 51 -1.01 -0.26 9.64
C GLY A 51 -1.50 -0.93 8.35
N LEU A 52 -1.61 -0.19 7.24
CA LEU A 52 -2.15 -0.70 5.97
C LEU A 52 -1.06 -1.19 5.02
N VAL A 53 0.15 -0.69 5.17
CA VAL A 53 1.33 -1.13 4.43
C VAL A 53 2.48 -1.30 5.40
N GLU A 54 3.48 -2.08 5.01
CA GLU A 54 4.72 -2.23 5.75
C GLU A 54 5.91 -2.06 4.80
N ARG A 55 7.01 -1.51 5.33
CA ARG A 55 8.23 -1.35 4.55
C ARG A 55 9.07 -2.62 4.61
N GLU A 56 9.23 -3.28 3.47
CA GLU A 56 10.16 -4.39 3.34
C GLU A 56 11.61 -3.89 3.25
N SER A 57 12.53 -4.66 3.81
CA SER A 57 13.96 -4.37 3.82
C SER A 57 14.63 -4.63 2.46
N ARG A 58 13.97 -5.37 1.57
CA ARG A 58 14.41 -5.61 0.19
C ARG A 58 13.39 -5.03 -0.78
N ALA A 59 13.84 -4.77 -2.01
CA ALA A 59 12.93 -4.34 -3.05
C ALA A 59 11.97 -5.48 -3.41
N PRO A 60 10.67 -5.20 -3.57
CA PRO A 60 10.04 -3.87 -3.56
C PRO A 60 9.68 -3.32 -2.15
N TYR A 61 9.98 -2.03 -1.92
CA TYR A 61 10.04 -1.41 -0.58
C TYR A 61 8.75 -1.40 0.23
N TRP A 62 7.55 -1.39 -0.35
CA TRP A 62 6.31 -1.48 0.42
C TRP A 62 5.35 -2.51 -0.15
N VAL A 63 4.71 -3.24 0.77
CA VAL A 63 3.66 -4.21 0.50
C VAL A 63 2.46 -3.98 1.41
N ALA A 64 1.30 -4.54 1.05
CA ALA A 64 0.12 -4.51 1.91
C ALA A 64 0.29 -5.47 3.10
N THR A 65 0.03 -4.95 4.30
CA THR A 65 -0.22 -5.78 5.47
C THR A 65 -1.51 -6.58 5.30
N THR A 66 -1.80 -7.52 6.20
CA THR A 66 -3.09 -8.23 6.26
C THR A 66 -4.28 -7.26 6.26
N GLU A 67 -4.23 -6.18 7.06
CA GLU A 67 -5.29 -5.17 7.09
C GLU A 67 -5.39 -4.37 5.79
N GLY A 68 -4.25 -4.08 5.15
CA GLY A 68 -4.21 -3.44 3.85
C GLY A 68 -4.85 -4.29 2.74
N ARG A 69 -4.62 -5.60 2.76
CA ARG A 69 -5.17 -6.55 1.77
C ARG A 69 -6.70 -6.65 1.87
N LYS A 70 -7.27 -6.53 3.08
CA LYS A 70 -8.74 -6.49 3.30
C LYS A 70 -9.44 -5.36 2.56
N LEU A 71 -8.71 -4.33 2.10
CA LEU A 71 -9.28 -3.26 1.28
C LEU A 71 -9.42 -3.64 -0.21
N SER A 72 -8.86 -4.78 -0.63
CA SER A 72 -9.04 -5.27 -1.99
C SER A 72 -10.49 -5.72 -2.20
N PRO A 73 -11.15 -5.33 -3.31
CA PRO A 73 -12.50 -5.79 -3.65
C PRO A 73 -12.61 -7.32 -3.76
N GLY A 74 -11.50 -8.01 -4.05
CA GLY A 74 -11.42 -9.46 -4.20
C GLY A 74 -10.71 -10.17 -3.04
N TYR A 75 -10.57 -9.54 -1.88
CA TYR A 75 -9.90 -10.16 -0.73
C TYR A 75 -10.69 -11.38 -0.23
N ALA A 76 -10.12 -12.57 -0.42
CA ALA A 76 -10.44 -13.75 0.38
C ALA A 76 -9.33 -13.92 1.43
N PRO A 77 -9.64 -14.09 2.72
CA PRO A 77 -8.61 -14.52 3.66
C PRO A 77 -8.02 -15.83 3.15
N ALA A 78 -6.69 -15.94 3.10
CA ALA A 78 -6.08 -17.24 2.87
C ALA A 78 -6.60 -18.16 3.99
N GLU A 79 -7.33 -19.22 3.63
CA GLU A 79 -7.73 -20.26 4.58
C GLU A 79 -6.45 -20.76 5.25
N THR A 80 -6.30 -20.45 6.53
CA THR A 80 -5.29 -21.06 7.38
C THR A 80 -5.71 -22.51 7.56
N ASP A 81 -5.00 -23.42 6.88
CA ASP A 81 -4.98 -24.86 7.17
C ASP A 81 -4.45 -25.12 8.59
#